data_AF-A0A2P5B2B7-F1
#
_entry.id   AF-A0A2P5B2B7-F1
#
_cell.length_a   1.000
_cell.length_b   1.000
_cell.length_c   1.000
_cell.angle_alpha   90.00
_cell.angle_beta   90.00
_cell.angle_gamma   90.00
#
_symmetry.space_group_name_H-M   'P 1'
#
loop_
_entity.id
_entity.type
_entity.pdbx_description
1 polymer ?
#
loop_
_entity_poly.entity_id
_entity_poly.type
_entity_poly.pdbx_seq_one_letter_code
_entity_poly.pdbx_strand_id
1 'polypeptide(L)'
;MNESLSAKFTIDKVLSLEPGEIGIGLNFSPTTGTFAALMKEHNVVITSATLNLGTPFNEVIALRGLLPLYVSVGSRLLFFDNTLDMIHSTLFLDGWIGMELLQFVFFDWNRVLRPKRLLWIDRFFCGKKDTKVYLNEFQK
;
A
#
# COMPACT_ATOMS: atom_id res chain seq x y z
N MET A 1 13.44 -1.59 28.72
CA MET A 1 13.40 -1.65 27.24
C MET A 1 12.21 -2.49 26.87
N ASN A 2 11.16 -1.88 26.31
CA ASN A 2 10.03 -2.63 25.78
C ASN A 2 10.49 -3.13 24.41
N GLU A 3 10.89 -4.39 24.30
CA GLU A 3 11.13 -4.99 22.98
C GLU A 3 9.80 -4.96 22.25
N SER A 4 9.61 -3.98 21.37
CA SER A 4 8.52 -4.06 20.40
C SER A 4 8.81 -5.31 19.57
N LEU A 5 8.05 -6.38 19.77
CA LEU A 5 8.00 -7.49 18.84
C LEU A 5 7.67 -6.86 17.48
N SER A 6 8.69 -6.68 16.64
CA SER A 6 8.51 -6.10 15.33
C SER A 6 7.65 -7.09 14.55
N ALA A 7 6.37 -6.77 14.36
CA ALA A 7 5.44 -7.55 13.56
C ALA A 7 5.85 -7.43 12.09
N LYS A 8 6.99 -8.03 11.74
CA LYS A 8 7.51 -8.12 10.39
C LYS A 8 6.82 -9.29 9.72
N PHE A 9 5.85 -8.98 8.86
CA PHE A 9 5.34 -9.95 7.91
C PHE A 9 6.30 -10.01 6.73
N THR A 10 6.72 -11.22 6.35
CA THR A 10 7.47 -11.45 5.12
C THR A 10 6.49 -11.58 3.95
N ILE A 11 6.97 -11.32 2.73
CA ILE A 11 6.18 -11.50 1.50
C ILE A 11 5.62 -12.92 1.44
N ASP A 12 6.45 -13.94 1.69
CA ASP A 12 6.01 -15.34 1.70
C ASP A 12 4.87 -15.59 2.69
N LYS A 13 4.98 -15.03 3.90
CA LYS A 13 3.96 -15.20 4.94
C LYS A 13 2.64 -14.55 4.50
N VAL A 14 2.70 -13.37 3.90
CA VAL A 14 1.51 -12.67 3.42
C VAL A 14 0.87 -13.42 2.25
N LEU A 15 1.65 -13.83 1.26
CA LEU A 15 1.15 -14.60 0.12
C LEU A 15 0.58 -15.97 0.53
N SER A 16 1.08 -16.55 1.63
CA SER A 16 0.53 -17.80 2.17
C SER A 16 -0.86 -17.67 2.81
N LEU A 17 -1.31 -16.44 3.14
CA LEU A 17 -2.66 -16.21 3.66
C LEU A 17 -3.73 -16.40 2.59
N GLU A 18 -3.41 -16.11 1.33
CA GLU A 18 -4.33 -16.16 0.19
C GLU A 18 -3.64 -16.84 -1.03
N PRO A 19 -3.30 -18.15 -0.96
CA PRO A 19 -2.49 -18.80 -1.97
C PRO A 19 -3.17 -18.84 -3.35
N GLY A 20 -2.50 -18.29 -4.37
CA GLY A 20 -2.99 -18.31 -5.76
C GLY A 20 -4.06 -17.27 -6.07
N GLU A 21 -4.44 -16.42 -5.12
CA GLU A 21 -5.49 -15.42 -5.30
C GLU A 21 -4.96 -14.00 -5.58
N ILE A 22 -3.67 -13.76 -5.30
CA ILE A 22 -3.01 -12.46 -5.51
C ILE A 22 -2.23 -12.50 -6.82
N GLY A 23 -2.76 -11.87 -7.88
CA GLY A 23 -2.09 -11.76 -9.17
C GLY A 23 -1.66 -10.33 -9.54
N ILE A 24 -2.48 -9.34 -9.17
CA ILE A 24 -2.22 -7.92 -9.46
C ILE A 24 -2.43 -7.04 -8.23
N GLY A 25 -1.57 -6.05 -8.05
CA GLY A 25 -1.64 -5.17 -6.89
C GLY A 25 -1.02 -3.80 -7.06
N LEU A 26 -1.17 -2.99 -6.02
CA LEU A 26 -0.66 -1.63 -5.94
C LEU A 26 0.24 -1.50 -4.71
N ASN A 27 1.41 -0.89 -4.89
CA ASN A 27 2.26 -0.41 -3.81
C ASN A 27 2.18 1.11 -3.74
N PHE A 28 1.51 1.67 -2.75
CA PHE A 28 1.37 3.11 -2.56
C PHE A 28 2.37 3.58 -1.49
N SER A 29 3.59 3.91 -1.91
CA SER A 29 4.67 4.27 -0.97
C SER A 29 5.79 5.10 -1.62
N PRO A 30 6.46 5.99 -0.89
CA PRO A 30 7.60 6.77 -1.35
C PRO A 30 8.88 5.92 -1.42
N THR A 31 8.94 5.00 -2.38
CA THR A 31 10.03 4.01 -2.50
C THR A 31 10.47 3.84 -3.95
N THR A 32 11.63 3.22 -4.16
CA THR A 32 12.21 2.92 -5.47
C THR A 32 11.74 1.59 -6.09
N GLY A 33 10.58 1.07 -5.66
CA GLY A 33 9.98 -0.13 -6.25
C GLY A 33 10.52 -1.48 -5.77
N THR A 34 11.27 -1.53 -4.66
CA THR A 34 11.82 -2.81 -4.16
C THR A 34 10.75 -3.84 -3.84
N PHE A 35 9.62 -3.44 -3.25
CA PHE A 35 8.49 -4.33 -3.01
C PHE A 35 7.95 -4.92 -4.33
N ALA A 36 7.75 -4.09 -5.34
CA ALA A 36 7.28 -4.54 -6.65
C ALA A 36 8.27 -5.50 -7.34
N ALA A 37 9.58 -5.27 -7.18
CA ALA A 37 10.60 -6.19 -7.69
C ALA A 37 10.52 -7.57 -7.03
N LEU A 38 10.39 -7.62 -5.71
CA LEU A 38 10.28 -8.88 -4.96
C LEU A 38 8.98 -9.62 -5.32
N MET A 39 7.85 -8.91 -5.37
CA MET A 39 6.56 -9.52 -5.73
C MET A 39 6.56 -10.10 -7.16
N LYS A 40 7.34 -9.52 -8.07
CA LYS A 40 7.53 -10.06 -9.43
C LYS A 40 8.19 -11.44 -9.42
N GLU A 41 9.08 -11.73 -8.46
CA GLU A 41 9.69 -13.07 -8.29
C GLU A 41 8.65 -14.12 -7.87
N HIS A 42 7.55 -13.69 -7.27
CA HIS A 42 6.38 -14.52 -6.92
C HIS A 42 5.27 -14.51 -7.98
N ASN A 43 5.55 -14.01 -9.20
CA ASN A 43 4.58 -13.85 -10.29
C ASN A 43 3.40 -12.90 -9.97
N VAL A 44 3.60 -11.95 -9.07
CA VAL A 44 2.61 -10.91 -8.76
C VAL A 44 3.01 -9.60 -9.42
N VAL A 45 2.11 -9.03 -10.22
CA VAL A 45 2.34 -7.75 -10.88
C VAL A 45 1.96 -6.61 -9.95
N ILE A 46 2.94 -5.81 -9.53
CA ILE A 46 2.72 -4.65 -8.68
C ILE A 46 3.01 -3.36 -9.43
N THR A 47 2.02 -2.48 -9.46
CA THR A 47 2.20 -1.07 -9.83
C THR A 47 2.70 -0.29 -8.62
N SER A 48 3.71 0.55 -8.77
CA SER A 48 4.24 1.38 -7.67
C SER A 48 3.76 2.82 -7.81
N ALA A 49 2.81 3.23 -6.97
CA ALA A 49 2.30 4.59 -6.88
C ALA A 49 3.16 5.46 -5.97
N THR A 50 3.68 6.55 -6.53
CA THR A 50 4.47 7.53 -5.79
C THR A 50 4.63 8.85 -6.54
N LEU A 51 4.97 9.91 -5.81
CA LEU A 51 5.36 11.20 -6.37
C LEU A 51 6.87 11.39 -6.25
N ASN A 52 7.46 12.22 -7.10
CA ASN A 52 8.88 12.57 -7.03
C ASN A 52 9.16 13.70 -6.03
N LEU A 53 8.69 13.54 -4.78
CA LEU A 53 8.87 14.55 -3.73
C LEU A 53 10.32 14.50 -3.19
N GLY A 54 11.18 15.34 -3.78
CA GLY A 54 12.59 15.48 -3.38
C GLY A 54 13.49 14.30 -3.77
N THR A 55 12.97 13.34 -4.53
CA THR A 55 13.72 12.18 -5.04
C THR A 55 13.08 11.67 -6.33
N PRO A 56 13.85 11.26 -7.35
CA PRO A 56 13.32 10.78 -8.64
C PRO A 56 12.86 9.31 -8.53
N PHE A 57 11.86 9.03 -7.70
CA PHE A 57 11.40 7.67 -7.45
C PHE A 57 10.88 6.98 -8.71
N ASN A 58 10.03 7.67 -9.49
CA ASN A 58 9.39 7.10 -10.66
C ASN A 58 10.38 6.76 -11.78
N GLU A 59 11.43 7.57 -11.95
CA GLU A 59 12.52 7.31 -12.89
C GLU A 59 13.29 6.06 -12.47
N VAL A 60 13.61 5.90 -11.19
CA VAL A 60 14.29 4.70 -10.69
C VAL A 60 13.41 3.46 -10.84
N ILE A 61 12.10 3.57 -10.55
CA ILE A 61 11.14 2.46 -10.77
C ILE A 61 11.13 2.06 -12.25
N ALA A 62 11.02 3.03 -13.16
CA ALA A 62 11.02 2.78 -14.60
C ALA A 62 12.32 2.14 -15.09
N LEU A 63 13.48 2.64 -14.64
CA LEU A 63 14.81 2.08 -14.99
C LEU A 63 14.99 0.63 -14.52
N ARG A 64 14.28 0.22 -13.47
CA ARG A 64 14.24 -1.17 -12.99
C ARG A 64 13.29 -2.08 -13.79
N GLY A 65 12.62 -1.56 -14.82
CA GLY A 65 11.63 -2.30 -15.60
C GLY A 65 10.38 -2.67 -14.78
N LEU A 66 10.03 -1.84 -13.81
CA LEU A 66 8.82 -1.93 -13.00
C LEU A 66 7.81 -0.88 -13.47
N LEU A 67 6.55 -1.00 -13.04
CA LEU A 67 5.47 -0.10 -13.47
C LEU A 67 5.29 1.06 -12.47
N PRO A 68 5.78 2.28 -12.75
CA PRO A 68 5.50 3.45 -11.94
C PRO A 68 4.10 4.00 -12.22
N LEU A 69 3.44 4.52 -11.19
CA LEU A 69 2.22 5.30 -11.30
C LEU A 69 2.42 6.64 -10.59
N TYR A 70 2.54 7.71 -11.38
CA TYR A 70 2.70 9.06 -10.86
C TYR A 70 1.34 9.61 -10.36
N VAL A 71 1.03 9.39 -9.09
CA VAL A 71 -0.26 9.78 -8.49
C VAL A 71 -0.08 10.27 -7.06
N SER A 72 -0.84 11.30 -6.69
CA SER A 72 -0.92 11.84 -5.33
C SER A 72 -1.96 11.09 -4.51
N VAL A 73 -1.80 11.07 -3.18
CA VAL A 73 -2.76 10.44 -2.26
C VAL A 73 -4.12 11.13 -2.25
N GLY A 74 -4.17 12.42 -2.56
CA GLY A 74 -5.41 13.19 -2.66
C GLY A 74 -6.11 13.03 -4.01
N SER A 75 -5.67 12.09 -4.84
CA SER A 75 -6.25 11.84 -6.16
C SER A 75 -6.86 10.45 -6.22
N ARG A 76 -7.98 10.34 -6.92
CA ARG A 76 -8.60 9.05 -7.21
C ARG A 76 -7.65 8.18 -8.03
N LEU A 77 -7.49 6.93 -7.64
CA LEU A 77 -6.74 5.92 -8.36
C LEU A 77 -7.37 5.65 -9.73
N LEU A 78 -6.52 5.60 -10.75
CA LEU A 78 -6.87 5.36 -12.15
C LEU A 78 -7.13 3.87 -12.45
N PHE A 79 -7.74 3.16 -11.50
CA PHE A 79 -8.20 1.77 -11.67
C PHE A 79 -9.73 1.72 -11.68
N PHE A 80 -10.28 0.77 -12.43
CA PHE A 80 -11.70 0.45 -12.34
C PHE A 80 -12.02 -0.20 -10.99
N ASP A 81 -13.28 -0.25 -10.64
CA ASP A 81 -13.72 -0.88 -9.39
C ASP A 81 -13.39 -2.38 -9.42
N ASN A 82 -12.99 -2.94 -8.28
CA ASN A 82 -12.63 -4.36 -8.14
C ASN A 82 -11.52 -4.82 -9.13
N THR A 83 -10.52 -3.98 -9.36
CA THR A 83 -9.38 -4.30 -10.22
C THR A 83 -8.31 -5.11 -9.48
N LEU A 84 -7.93 -4.71 -8.27
CA LEU A 84 -6.72 -5.18 -7.59
C LEU A 84 -6.99 -6.34 -6.62
N ASP A 85 -6.02 -7.26 -6.54
CA ASP A 85 -6.02 -8.33 -5.55
C ASP A 85 -5.28 -7.95 -4.26
N MET A 86 -4.46 -6.91 -4.29
CA MET A 86 -3.86 -6.35 -3.09
C MET A 86 -3.53 -4.86 -3.19
N ILE A 87 -3.52 -4.20 -2.04
CA ILE A 87 -2.88 -2.89 -1.86
C ILE A 87 -1.88 -3.01 -0.72
N HIS A 88 -0.64 -2.62 -0.99
CA HIS A 88 0.42 -2.47 -0.01
C HIS A 88 0.76 -0.99 0.20
N SER A 89 0.98 -0.58 1.44
CA SER A 89 1.50 0.75 1.76
C SER A 89 2.42 0.69 2.96
N THR A 90 3.55 1.42 2.89
CA THR A 90 4.49 1.57 3.99
C THR A 90 5.01 2.99 4.10
N LEU A 91 5.25 3.45 5.34
CA LEU A 91 5.88 4.74 5.67
C LEU A 91 5.19 5.96 5.05
N PHE A 92 3.94 5.82 4.61
CA PHE A 92 3.25 6.86 3.85
C PHE A 92 2.02 7.40 4.59
N LEU A 93 1.17 6.49 5.07
CA LEU A 93 0.05 6.84 5.95
C LEU A 93 0.62 7.07 7.37
N ASP A 94 0.92 8.33 7.69
CA ASP A 94 1.46 8.81 8.98
C ASP A 94 0.66 10.06 9.42
N GLY A 95 0.84 10.54 10.65
CA GLY A 95 0.12 11.62 11.31
C GLY A 95 0.17 13.00 10.65
N TRP A 96 0.72 13.13 9.44
CA TRP A 96 0.49 14.29 8.57
C TRP A 96 -0.85 14.21 7.83
N ILE A 97 -1.41 13.00 7.65
CA ILE A 97 -2.67 12.79 6.95
C ILE A 97 -3.85 13.18 7.86
N GLY A 98 -4.68 14.12 7.41
CA GLY A 98 -5.92 14.47 8.10
C GLY A 98 -6.98 13.37 7.95
N MET A 99 -7.97 13.35 8.87
CA MET A 99 -9.03 12.32 8.88
C MET A 99 -9.84 12.26 7.58
N GLU A 100 -10.21 13.42 7.03
CA GLU A 100 -10.98 13.48 5.78
C GLU A 100 -10.21 12.88 4.60
N LEU A 101 -8.92 13.18 4.49
CA LEU A 101 -8.06 12.64 3.44
C LEU A 101 -7.85 11.13 3.61
N LEU A 102 -7.67 10.66 4.85
CA LEU A 102 -7.58 9.24 5.13
C LEU A 102 -8.87 8.49 4.73
N GLN A 103 -10.04 9.01 5.10
CA GLN A 103 -11.33 8.42 4.73
C GLN A 103 -11.49 8.37 3.20
N PHE A 104 -11.09 9.43 2.49
CA PHE A 104 -11.04 9.44 1.04
C PHE A 104 -10.14 8.33 0.48
N VAL A 105 -8.93 8.17 1.02
CA VAL A 105 -7.98 7.13 0.62
C VAL A 105 -8.56 5.73 0.81
N PHE A 106 -9.10 5.44 2.01
CA PHE A 106 -9.66 4.12 2.29
C PHE A 106 -10.91 3.84 1.45
N PHE A 107 -11.76 4.83 1.23
CA PHE A 107 -12.89 4.69 0.33
C PHE A 107 -12.43 4.33 -1.09
N ASP A 108 -11.43 5.02 -1.61
CA ASP A 108 -10.94 4.78 -2.96
C ASP A 108 -10.14 3.47 -3.09
N TRP A 109 -9.40 3.08 -2.06
CA TRP A 109 -8.71 1.80 -1.98
C TRP A 109 -9.70 0.63 -1.91
N ASN A 110 -10.71 0.72 -1.04
CA ASN A 110 -11.77 -0.28 -0.93
C ASN A 110 -12.51 -0.46 -2.26
N ARG A 111 -12.73 0.63 -3.01
CA ARG A 111 -13.36 0.58 -4.32
C ARG A 111 -12.54 -0.23 -5.35
N VAL A 112 -11.24 0.00 -5.43
CA VAL A 112 -10.40 -0.66 -6.45
C VAL A 112 -9.99 -2.07 -6.06
N LEU A 113 -10.02 -2.41 -4.77
CA LEU A 113 -9.71 -3.73 -4.24
C LEU A 113 -10.92 -4.67 -4.46
N ARG A 114 -10.70 -5.90 -4.96
CA ARG A 114 -11.81 -6.87 -5.11
C ARG A 114 -12.31 -7.32 -3.73
N PRO A 115 -13.54 -7.86 -3.62
CA PRO A 115 -14.06 -8.36 -2.36
C PRO A 115 -13.14 -9.46 -1.77
N LYS A 116 -12.93 -9.44 -0.46
CA LYS A 116 -12.09 -10.39 0.31
C LYS A 116 -10.60 -10.40 -0.09
N ARG A 117 -10.12 -9.33 -0.72
CA ARG A 117 -8.71 -9.17 -1.06
C ARG A 117 -7.92 -8.44 0.01
N LEU A 118 -6.60 -8.42 -0.18
CA LEU A 118 -5.67 -8.08 0.87
C LEU A 118 -5.32 -6.58 0.89
N LEU A 119 -5.61 -5.92 2.00
CA LEU A 119 -5.01 -4.62 2.35
C LEU A 119 -3.86 -4.85 3.34
N TRP A 120 -2.63 -4.54 2.93
CA TRP A 120 -1.43 -4.67 3.75
C TRP A 120 -0.80 -3.30 4.03
N ILE A 121 -0.93 -2.83 5.26
CA ILE A 121 -0.34 -1.55 5.70
C ILE A 121 0.78 -1.82 6.71
N ASP A 122 2.01 -1.55 6.30
CA ASP A 122 3.21 -1.67 7.12
C ASP A 122 3.59 -0.32 7.75
N ARG A 123 3.94 -0.32 9.04
CA ARG A 123 4.44 0.87 9.76
C ARG A 123 3.51 2.08 9.60
N PHE A 124 2.27 1.91 10.05
CA PHE A 124 1.31 2.98 10.19
C PHE A 124 1.64 3.82 11.44
N PHE A 125 2.01 5.08 11.25
CA PHE A 125 2.33 5.97 12.35
C PHE A 125 1.09 6.76 12.75
N CYS A 126 0.76 6.69 14.03
CA CYS A 126 -0.47 7.24 14.55
C CYS A 126 -0.24 7.74 15.97
N GLY A 127 -0.73 8.95 16.26
CA GLY A 127 -0.83 9.42 17.63
C GLY A 127 -1.68 8.44 18.46
N LYS A 128 -1.25 8.10 19.68
CA LYS A 128 -1.96 7.13 20.54
C LYS A 128 -3.45 7.49 20.77
N LYS A 129 -3.78 8.77 20.70
CA LYS A 129 -5.16 9.29 20.85
C LYS A 129 -6.03 8.94 19.64
N ASP A 130 -5.43 8.89 18.45
CA ASP A 130 -6.13 8.71 17.19
C ASP A 130 -6.22 7.22 16.81
N THR A 131 -5.42 6.35 17.42
CA THR A 131 -5.36 4.91 17.11
C THR A 131 -6.73 4.24 17.12
N LYS A 132 -7.60 4.59 18.07
CA LYS A 132 -8.97 4.06 18.11
C LYS A 132 -9.81 4.50 16.91
N VAL A 133 -9.64 5.73 16.46
CA VAL A 133 -10.36 6.27 15.31
C VAL A 133 -9.94 5.52 14.05
N TYR A 134 -8.63 5.34 13.85
CA TYR A 134 -8.11 4.55 12.72
C TYR A 134 -8.59 3.10 12.75
N LEU A 135 -8.53 2.43 13.91
CA LEU A 135 -9.02 1.05 14.04
C LEU A 135 -10.52 0.93 13.73
N ASN A 136 -11.33 1.91 14.10
CA ASN A 136 -12.75 1.92 13.78
C ASN A 136 -13.01 2.06 12.27
N GLU A 137 -12.19 2.81 11.54
CA GLU A 137 -12.33 2.90 10.08
C GLU A 137 -11.94 1.60 9.37
N PHE A 138 -11.00 0.82 9.91
CA PHE A 138 -10.66 -0.52 9.38
C PHE A 138 -11.72 -1.60 9.66
N GLN A 139 -12.66 -1.33 10.57
CA GLN A 139 -13.72 -2.29 10.95
C GLN A 139 -15.03 -2.10 10.17
N LYS A 140 -15.14 -1.04 9.37
CA LYS A 140 -16.30 -0.77 8.52
C LYS A 140 -16.14 -1.45 7.17
#